data_AF-A0A3D3ST29-F1
#
_entry.id   AF-A0A3D3ST29-F1
#
_cell.length_a   1.000
_cell.length_b   1.000
_cell.length_c   1.000
_cell.angle_alpha   90.00
_cell.angle_beta   90.00
_cell.angle_gamma   90.00
#
_symmetry.space_group_name_H-M   'P 1'
#
loop_
_entity.id
_entity.type
_entity.pdbx_description
1 polymer ?
#
loop_
_entity_poly.entity_id
_entity_poly.type
_entity_poly.pdbx_seq_one_letter_code
_entity_poly.pdbx_strand_id
1 'polypeptide(L)'
;MYEGLLNQAYKAAIAAADPLQCLGPQHLPARPKGRTLVVGAGKAAASMALAVERLWPKDAPLEGLVITRYAHGLPLTRLQCMEAGHPVPDEAGQKAAQTIAQRVAELTPDDQLLVLVSGGGSSLLTLPAPGLSMDDLRAVTQQLLRSGAPIQDMNIVRRHLSRLQGGQLALMSKAPVRTLVISDVVGDQACDIASGPCDPDPSSFEDARAVLARWNVEPPRAVAERLELGCKGAIAETPKPGDPRLAHATTLMLATAKASLDEACRI
;
A
#
# COMPACT_ATOMS: atom_id res chain seq x y z
N MET A 1 -14.14 32.24 -23.41
CA MET A 1 -14.82 31.03 -23.94
C MET A 1 -14.04 29.76 -23.60
N TYR A 2 -12.74 29.66 -23.91
CA TYR A 2 -11.90 28.50 -23.59
C TYR A 2 -11.66 28.25 -22.08
N GLU A 3 -11.60 29.31 -21.26
CA GLU A 3 -11.39 29.19 -19.81
C GLU A 3 -12.51 28.39 -19.11
N GLY A 4 -13.76 28.56 -19.52
CA GLY A 4 -14.89 27.81 -18.96
C GLY A 4 -14.78 26.32 -19.24
N LEU A 5 -14.45 25.98 -20.49
CA LEU A 5 -14.23 24.60 -20.93
C LEU A 5 -13.08 23.94 -20.16
N LEU A 6 -11.91 24.61 -20.08
CA LEU A 6 -10.75 24.09 -19.37
C LEU A 6 -11.02 23.89 -17.87
N ASN A 7 -11.75 24.81 -17.23
CA ASN A 7 -12.13 24.68 -15.83
C ASN A 7 -13.10 23.53 -15.58
N GLN A 8 -14.03 23.26 -16.50
CA GLN A 8 -14.94 22.12 -16.41
C GLN A 8 -14.19 20.80 -16.59
N ALA A 9 -13.33 20.71 -17.61
CA ALA A 9 -12.47 19.55 -17.85
C ALA A 9 -11.57 19.24 -16.64
N TYR A 10 -10.93 20.28 -16.07
CA TYR A 10 -10.13 20.15 -14.85
C TYR A 10 -10.95 19.61 -13.66
N LYS A 11 -12.14 20.16 -13.41
CA LYS A 11 -13.01 19.69 -12.33
C LYS A 11 -13.46 18.25 -12.52
N ALA A 12 -13.76 17.84 -13.75
CA ALA A 12 -14.12 16.46 -14.08
C ALA A 12 -12.95 15.50 -13.79
N ALA A 13 -11.72 15.84 -14.21
CA ALA A 13 -10.53 15.05 -13.91
C ALA A 13 -10.28 14.89 -12.41
N ILE A 14 -10.43 15.97 -11.63
CA ILE A 14 -10.26 15.94 -10.17
C ILE A 14 -11.36 15.10 -9.52
N ALA A 15 -12.62 15.27 -9.92
CA ALA A 15 -13.75 14.49 -9.40
C ALA A 15 -13.56 12.98 -9.61
N ALA A 16 -12.99 12.58 -10.74
CA ALA A 16 -12.69 11.19 -11.07
C ALA A 16 -11.66 10.53 -10.13
N ALA A 17 -10.80 11.34 -9.49
CA ALA A 17 -9.74 10.86 -8.59
C ALA A 17 -9.94 11.25 -7.12
N ASP A 18 -10.91 12.11 -6.81
CA ASP A 18 -11.25 12.50 -5.43
C ASP A 18 -11.95 11.32 -4.72
N PRO A 19 -11.37 10.74 -3.65
CA PRO A 19 -11.97 9.62 -2.94
C PRO A 19 -13.38 9.90 -2.43
N LEU A 20 -13.71 11.17 -2.13
CA LEU A 20 -15.05 11.54 -1.66
C LEU A 20 -16.10 11.54 -2.77
N GLN A 21 -15.69 11.46 -4.04
CA GLN A 21 -16.56 11.48 -5.20
C GLN A 21 -16.53 10.14 -5.97
N CYS A 22 -15.34 9.53 -6.12
CA CYS A 22 -15.19 8.30 -6.90
C CYS A 22 -15.46 7.02 -6.08
N LEU A 23 -15.34 7.06 -4.75
CA LEU A 23 -15.64 5.91 -3.90
C LEU A 23 -17.15 5.86 -3.63
N GLY A 24 -17.81 4.77 -4.04
CA GLY A 24 -19.24 4.53 -3.81
C GLY A 24 -19.50 3.20 -3.08
N PRO A 25 -20.75 2.96 -2.63
CA PRO A 25 -21.12 1.74 -1.89
C PRO A 25 -20.79 0.44 -2.63
N GLN A 26 -20.86 0.44 -3.97
CA GLN A 26 -20.57 -0.71 -4.82
C GLN A 26 -19.09 -1.13 -4.80
N HIS A 27 -18.18 -0.25 -4.35
CA HIS A 27 -16.75 -0.55 -4.23
C HIS A 27 -16.41 -1.19 -2.88
N LEU A 28 -17.29 -1.04 -1.88
CA LEU A 28 -17.09 -1.55 -0.54
C LEU A 28 -17.43 -3.05 -0.47
N PRO A 29 -16.73 -3.83 0.38
CA PRO A 29 -17.11 -5.21 0.64
C PRO A 29 -18.48 -5.27 1.32
N ALA A 30 -19.16 -6.42 1.19
CA ALA A 30 -20.36 -6.67 1.97
C ALA A 30 -20.05 -6.63 3.48
N ARG A 31 -21.05 -6.25 4.28
CA ARG A 31 -20.92 -6.26 5.74
C ARG A 31 -20.59 -7.69 6.23
N PRO A 32 -19.48 -7.89 6.96
CA PRO A 32 -19.14 -9.18 7.52
C PRO A 32 -20.00 -9.47 8.76
N LYS A 33 -19.92 -10.70 9.30
CA LYS A 33 -20.59 -11.04 10.56
C LYS A 33 -19.94 -10.33 11.75
N GLY A 34 -18.61 -10.26 11.74
CA GLY A 34 -17.77 -9.60 12.72
C GLY A 34 -17.52 -8.13 12.38
N ARG A 35 -16.28 -7.69 12.57
CA ARG A 35 -15.88 -6.29 12.35
C ARG A 35 -15.26 -6.07 10.98
N THR A 36 -15.30 -4.83 10.50
CA THR A 36 -14.44 -4.39 9.41
C THR A 36 -13.27 -3.61 9.96
N LEU A 37 -12.05 -4.11 9.72
CA LEU A 37 -10.81 -3.41 10.02
C LEU A 37 -10.35 -2.67 8.77
N VAL A 38 -10.30 -1.34 8.86
CA VAL A 38 -9.78 -0.48 7.79
C VAL A 38 -8.32 -0.15 8.08
N VAL A 39 -7.43 -0.52 7.17
CA VAL A 39 -6.01 -0.13 7.25
C VAL A 39 -5.59 0.52 5.95
N GLY A 40 -4.52 1.31 5.96
CA GLY A 40 -4.10 1.92 4.71
C GLY A 40 -2.93 2.86 4.84
N ALA A 41 -2.32 3.16 3.72
CA ALA A 41 -1.21 4.11 3.66
C ALA A 41 -1.12 4.79 2.29
N GLY A 42 -0.81 6.08 2.32
CA GLY A 42 -0.64 6.88 1.12
C GLY A 42 -1.11 8.32 1.29
N LYS A 43 -0.77 9.18 0.33
CA LYS A 43 -1.17 10.59 0.28
C LYS A 43 -2.68 10.81 0.38
N ALA A 44 -3.48 9.88 -0.16
CA ALA A 44 -4.94 9.93 -0.15
C ALA A 44 -5.57 9.03 0.93
N ALA A 45 -4.79 8.34 1.76
CA ALA A 45 -5.33 7.36 2.71
C ALA A 45 -6.31 8.00 3.71
N ALA A 46 -6.05 9.23 4.16
CA ALA A 46 -6.94 9.96 5.05
C ALA A 46 -8.30 10.29 4.39
N SER A 47 -8.31 10.77 3.15
CA SER A 47 -9.55 11.09 2.43
C SER A 47 -10.32 9.84 1.99
N MET A 48 -9.61 8.77 1.62
CA MET A 48 -10.21 7.45 1.40
C MET A 48 -10.89 6.92 2.67
N ALA A 49 -10.22 7.03 3.83
CA ALA A 49 -10.80 6.62 5.11
C ALA A 49 -12.05 7.43 5.47
N LEU A 50 -12.02 8.74 5.23
CA LEU A 50 -13.18 9.61 5.43
C LEU A 50 -14.36 9.21 4.51
N ALA A 51 -14.09 8.87 3.25
CA ALA A 51 -15.10 8.36 2.33
C ALA A 51 -15.72 7.05 2.85
N VAL A 52 -14.88 6.12 3.33
CA VAL A 52 -15.33 4.87 3.94
C VAL A 52 -16.23 5.14 5.15
N GLU A 53 -15.86 6.04 6.07
CA GLU A 53 -16.71 6.36 7.24
C GLU A 53 -18.10 6.87 6.85
N ARG A 54 -18.19 7.68 5.79
CA ARG A 54 -19.45 8.26 5.30
C ARG A 54 -20.37 7.21 4.67
N LEU A 55 -19.77 6.22 4.02
CA LEU A 55 -20.50 5.20 3.26
C LEU A 55 -20.77 3.93 4.06
N TRP A 56 -19.94 3.63 5.07
CA TRP A 56 -20.10 2.44 5.88
C TRP A 56 -21.32 2.55 6.80
N PRO A 57 -22.15 1.48 6.93
CA PRO A 57 -23.31 1.51 7.81
C PRO A 57 -22.96 1.97 9.24
N LYS A 58 -23.79 2.85 9.80
CA LYS A 58 -23.54 3.48 11.11
C LYS A 58 -23.59 2.48 12.27
N ASP A 59 -24.38 1.41 12.11
CA ASP A 59 -24.60 0.35 13.09
C ASP A 59 -23.65 -0.85 12.92
N ALA A 60 -22.88 -0.91 11.84
CA ALA A 60 -21.93 -2.00 11.60
C ALA A 60 -20.58 -1.70 12.28
N PRO A 61 -19.93 -2.65 12.98
CA PRO A 61 -18.63 -2.40 13.59
C PRO A 61 -17.55 -2.01 12.54
N LEU A 62 -16.89 -0.89 12.79
CA LEU A 62 -15.82 -0.35 11.94
C LEU A 62 -14.75 0.22 12.85
N GLU A 63 -13.52 -0.21 12.65
CA GLU A 63 -12.35 0.30 13.34
C GLU A 63 -11.16 0.29 12.38
N GLY A 64 -10.08 0.98 12.72
CA GLY A 64 -8.95 1.00 11.82
C GLY A 64 -7.93 2.08 12.08
N LEU A 65 -6.89 2.04 11.25
CA LEU A 65 -5.77 2.97 11.28
C LEU A 65 -5.25 3.17 9.85
N VAL A 66 -5.27 4.42 9.38
CA VAL A 66 -4.62 4.83 8.14
C VAL A 66 -3.44 5.75 8.40
N ILE A 67 -2.45 5.70 7.50
CA ILE A 67 -1.22 6.50 7.58
C ILE A 67 -1.17 7.44 6.37
N THR A 68 -1.07 8.74 6.63
CA THR A 68 -0.81 9.76 5.59
C THR A 68 0.46 10.53 5.89
N ARG A 69 0.83 11.47 5.04
CA ARG A 69 1.99 12.35 5.23
C ARG A 69 1.66 13.48 6.23
N TYR A 70 2.68 14.03 6.89
CA TYR A 70 2.51 15.16 7.81
C TYR A 70 1.71 16.33 7.23
N ALA A 71 0.87 16.95 8.07
CA ALA A 71 -0.05 18.03 7.74
C ALA A 71 -1.13 17.67 6.68
N HIS A 72 -1.44 16.39 6.52
CA HIS A 72 -2.47 15.87 5.60
C HIS A 72 -3.49 14.95 6.28
N GLY A 73 -3.41 14.83 7.59
CA GLY A 73 -4.41 14.16 8.41
C GLY A 73 -5.78 14.82 8.24
N LEU A 74 -6.82 14.00 8.35
CA LEU A 74 -8.20 14.46 8.37
C LEU A 74 -8.87 14.00 9.68
N PRO A 75 -9.84 14.78 10.19
CA PRO A 75 -10.63 14.34 11.33
C PRO A 75 -11.49 13.15 10.91
N LEU A 76 -11.28 12.02 11.59
CA LEU A 76 -12.05 10.78 11.44
C LEU A 76 -12.79 10.50 12.76
N THR A 77 -13.95 9.88 12.68
CA THR A 77 -14.88 9.69 13.81
C THR A 77 -14.85 8.28 14.40
N ARG A 78 -14.49 7.28 13.58
CA ARG A 78 -14.52 5.84 13.86
C ARG A 78 -13.14 5.21 13.62
N LEU A 79 -12.37 5.77 12.69
CA LEU A 79 -11.05 5.34 12.28
C LEU A 79 -9.97 6.28 12.88
N GLN A 80 -8.74 5.78 12.96
CA GLN A 80 -7.58 6.58 13.35
C GLN A 80 -6.81 7.04 12.11
N CYS A 81 -6.34 8.29 12.12
CA CYS A 81 -5.44 8.83 11.10
C CYS A 81 -4.11 9.19 11.77
N MET A 82 -3.03 8.51 11.39
CA MET A 82 -1.67 8.84 11.79
C MET A 82 -0.93 9.52 10.65
N GLU A 83 0.04 10.36 11.01
CA GLU A 83 0.93 11.02 10.06
C GLU A 83 2.35 10.49 10.22
N ALA A 84 3.06 10.35 9.10
CA ALA A 84 4.43 9.84 9.05
C ALA A 84 5.25 10.44 7.89
N GLY A 85 6.54 10.12 7.90
CA GLY A 85 7.54 10.59 6.95
C GLY A 85 7.34 10.08 5.51
N HIS A 86 7.43 11.00 4.56
CA HIS A 86 7.46 10.73 3.12
C HIS A 86 8.32 11.81 2.43
N PRO A 87 9.24 11.47 1.51
CA PRO A 87 9.43 10.17 0.86
C PRO A 87 10.34 9.19 1.63
N VAL A 88 11.02 9.64 2.70
CA VAL A 88 11.89 8.79 3.52
C VAL A 88 11.10 8.31 4.75
N PRO A 89 11.05 6.98 5.03
CA PRO A 89 10.38 6.44 6.21
C PRO A 89 10.95 6.97 7.52
N ASP A 90 10.10 7.09 8.53
CA ASP A 90 10.47 7.46 9.90
C ASP A 90 9.87 6.50 10.96
N GLU A 91 10.15 6.79 12.22
CA GLU A 91 9.72 5.97 13.35
C GLU A 91 8.18 5.98 13.54
N ALA A 92 7.52 7.10 13.20
CA ALA A 92 6.06 7.21 13.29
C ALA A 92 5.39 6.22 12.32
N GLY A 93 5.87 6.16 11.07
CA GLY A 93 5.43 5.18 10.08
C GLY A 93 5.66 3.75 10.54
N GLN A 94 6.83 3.45 11.11
CA GLN A 94 7.14 2.12 11.64
C GLN A 94 6.19 1.69 12.76
N LYS A 95 5.92 2.56 13.75
CA LYS A 95 5.00 2.27 14.87
C LYS A 95 3.58 2.01 14.38
N ALA A 96 3.11 2.84 13.44
CA ALA A 96 1.80 2.66 12.82
C ALA A 96 1.71 1.35 12.02
N ALA A 97 2.73 1.05 11.20
CA ALA A 97 2.81 -0.19 10.43
C ALA A 97 2.87 -1.44 11.33
N GLN A 98 3.59 -1.38 12.45
CA GLN A 98 3.63 -2.44 13.45
C GLN A 98 2.25 -2.67 14.09
N THR A 99 1.50 -1.59 14.36
CA THR A 99 0.14 -1.66 14.92
C THR A 99 -0.84 -2.26 13.91
N ILE A 100 -0.76 -1.84 12.64
CA ILE A 100 -1.52 -2.44 11.53
C ILE A 100 -1.24 -3.95 11.44
N ALA A 101 0.02 -4.36 11.45
CA ALA A 101 0.41 -5.76 11.39
C ALA A 101 -0.21 -6.60 12.52
N GLN A 102 -0.17 -6.07 13.75
CA GLN A 102 -0.77 -6.76 14.91
C GLN A 102 -2.28 -6.92 14.75
N ARG A 103 -3.00 -5.84 14.43
CA ARG A 103 -4.46 -5.88 14.28
C ARG A 103 -4.92 -6.76 13.12
N VAL A 104 -4.16 -6.79 12.02
CA VAL A 104 -4.47 -7.65 10.88
C VAL A 104 -4.30 -9.13 11.23
N ALA A 105 -3.27 -9.49 12.00
CA ALA A 105 -3.03 -10.86 12.43
C ALA A 105 -4.09 -11.40 13.41
N GLU A 106 -4.82 -10.51 14.10
CA GLU A 106 -5.92 -10.85 15.02
C GLU A 106 -7.25 -11.11 14.30
N LEU A 107 -7.35 -10.79 13.01
CA LEU A 107 -8.60 -10.97 12.27
C LEU A 107 -8.97 -12.45 12.14
N THR A 108 -10.29 -12.69 12.15
CA THR A 108 -10.90 -14.00 12.00
C THR A 108 -11.64 -14.11 10.65
N PRO A 109 -12.03 -15.33 10.22
CA PRO A 109 -12.80 -15.49 8.98
C PRO A 109 -14.18 -14.81 8.99
N ASP A 110 -14.71 -14.45 10.16
CA ASP A 110 -15.98 -13.72 10.29
C ASP A 110 -15.81 -12.20 10.11
N ASP A 111 -14.58 -11.68 10.07
CA ASP A 111 -14.26 -10.27 9.90
C ASP A 111 -14.03 -9.90 8.42
N GLN A 112 -13.74 -8.62 8.15
CA GLN A 112 -13.31 -8.12 6.84
C GLN A 112 -12.10 -7.21 7.01
N LEU A 113 -11.07 -7.40 6.19
CA LEU A 113 -9.98 -6.43 6.02
C LEU A 113 -10.28 -5.54 4.81
N LEU A 114 -10.33 -4.23 5.03
CA LEU A 114 -10.41 -3.22 3.98
C LEU A 114 -9.10 -2.42 3.94
N VAL A 115 -8.33 -2.55 2.87
CA VAL A 115 -7.02 -1.92 2.71
C VAL A 115 -7.12 -0.74 1.75
N LEU A 116 -6.71 0.44 2.19
CA LEU A 116 -6.76 1.68 1.41
C LEU A 116 -5.34 2.09 1.01
N VAL A 117 -5.06 2.06 -0.29
CA VAL A 117 -3.71 2.28 -0.82
C VAL A 117 -3.71 3.43 -1.81
N SER A 118 -2.74 4.32 -1.69
CA SER A 118 -2.45 5.31 -2.72
C SER A 118 -0.95 5.56 -2.85
N GLY A 119 -0.59 6.43 -3.79
CA GLY A 119 0.76 6.96 -3.94
C GLY A 119 1.43 7.39 -2.63
N GLY A 120 2.73 7.11 -2.51
CA GLY A 120 3.52 7.36 -1.30
C GLY A 120 3.38 6.31 -0.19
N GLY A 121 2.49 5.32 -0.33
CA GLY A 121 2.28 4.29 0.69
C GLY A 121 3.53 3.47 1.03
N SER A 122 4.49 3.33 0.09
CA SER A 122 5.69 2.52 0.33
C SER A 122 6.59 3.05 1.43
N SER A 123 6.65 4.38 1.63
CA SER A 123 7.44 4.97 2.72
C SER A 123 6.66 5.01 4.02
N LEU A 124 5.34 5.18 3.93
CA LEU A 124 4.43 5.32 5.08
C LEU A 124 4.13 3.98 5.77
N LEU A 125 4.03 2.88 5.00
CA LEU A 125 3.77 1.52 5.50
C LEU A 125 5.06 0.69 5.62
N THR A 126 6.10 1.26 6.24
CA THR A 126 7.40 0.61 6.35
C THR A 126 7.48 -0.22 7.63
N LEU A 127 7.61 -1.53 7.49
CA LEU A 127 7.93 -2.44 8.60
C LEU A 127 8.99 -3.44 8.14
N PRO A 128 10.20 -3.44 8.74
CA PRO A 128 11.26 -4.39 8.39
C PRO A 128 10.80 -5.83 8.61
N ALA A 129 11.25 -6.72 7.72
CA ALA A 129 11.07 -8.14 7.92
C ALA A 129 11.83 -8.63 9.17
N PRO A 130 11.44 -9.78 9.77
CA PRO A 130 12.12 -10.32 10.95
C PRO A 130 13.64 -10.43 10.74
N GLY A 131 14.41 -9.97 11.73
CA GLY A 131 15.87 -9.94 11.69
C GLY A 131 16.47 -8.68 11.06
N LEU A 132 15.65 -7.78 10.50
CA LEU A 132 16.10 -6.49 9.95
C LEU A 132 15.68 -5.32 10.84
N SER A 133 16.48 -4.26 10.83
CA SER A 133 16.18 -2.97 11.46
C SER A 133 15.68 -1.94 10.44
N MET A 134 15.13 -0.82 10.94
CA MET A 134 14.82 0.33 10.07
C MET A 134 16.09 0.96 9.48
N ASP A 135 17.21 0.91 10.19
CA ASP A 135 18.49 1.44 9.69
C ASP A 135 18.98 0.63 8.50
N ASP A 136 18.75 -0.69 8.52
CA ASP A 136 19.07 -1.55 7.39
C ASP A 136 18.29 -1.15 6.12
N LEU A 137 16.97 -0.99 6.24
CA LEU A 137 16.12 -0.58 5.14
C LEU A 137 16.46 0.83 4.64
N ARG A 138 16.76 1.77 5.55
CA ARG A 138 17.19 3.13 5.23
C ARG A 138 18.52 3.12 4.47
N ALA A 139 19.50 2.36 4.93
CA ALA A 139 20.81 2.25 4.28
C ALA A 139 20.69 1.75 2.83
N VAL A 140 19.95 0.65 2.62
CA VAL A 140 19.71 0.10 1.27
C VAL A 140 18.97 1.11 0.38
N THR A 141 17.91 1.72 0.91
CA THR A 141 17.10 2.70 0.14
C THR A 141 17.93 3.91 -0.27
N GLN A 142 18.76 4.45 0.62
CA GLN A 142 19.62 5.59 0.32
C GLN A 142 20.68 5.26 -0.73
N GLN A 143 21.28 4.07 -0.67
CA GLN A 143 22.25 3.63 -1.67
C GLN A 143 21.61 3.47 -3.06
N LEU A 144 20.44 2.83 -3.13
CA LEU A 144 19.68 2.70 -4.38
C LEU A 144 19.30 4.06 -4.97
N LEU A 145 18.82 4.99 -4.14
CA LEU A 145 18.53 6.36 -4.58
C LEU A 145 19.78 7.08 -5.11
N ARG A 146 20.92 6.98 -4.40
CA ARG A 146 22.18 7.59 -4.83
C ARG A 146 22.72 7.00 -6.12
N SER A 147 22.47 5.71 -6.37
CA SER A 147 22.86 5.02 -7.60
C SER A 147 21.99 5.38 -8.82
N GLY A 148 20.85 6.05 -8.62
CA GLY A 148 19.89 6.35 -9.68
C GLY A 148 19.06 5.14 -10.11
N ALA A 149 18.92 4.13 -9.24
CA ALA A 149 18.12 2.94 -9.53
C ALA A 149 16.65 3.33 -9.82
N PRO A 150 16.02 2.77 -10.86
CA PRO A 150 14.63 3.04 -11.18
C PRO A 150 13.71 2.52 -10.07
N ILE A 151 12.53 3.12 -9.93
CA ILE A 151 11.59 2.79 -8.86
C ILE A 151 11.17 1.30 -8.87
N GLN A 152 11.11 0.68 -10.05
CA GLN A 152 10.78 -0.74 -10.22
C GLN A 152 11.82 -1.63 -9.53
N ASP A 153 13.11 -1.33 -9.70
CA ASP A 153 14.22 -2.04 -9.06
C ASP A 153 14.20 -1.86 -7.55
N MET A 154 13.96 -0.62 -7.10
CA MET A 154 13.82 -0.34 -5.68
C MET A 154 12.64 -1.10 -5.06
N ASN A 155 11.52 -1.22 -5.78
CA ASN A 155 10.35 -1.96 -5.33
C ASN A 155 10.63 -3.46 -5.20
N ILE A 156 11.37 -4.06 -6.14
CA ILE A 156 11.81 -5.47 -6.06
C ILE A 156 12.56 -5.71 -4.75
N VAL A 157 13.60 -4.93 -4.47
CA VAL A 157 14.37 -5.08 -3.22
C VAL A 157 13.47 -4.85 -2.01
N ARG A 158 12.67 -3.78 -2.02
CA ARG A 158 11.84 -3.38 -0.87
C ARG A 158 10.86 -4.47 -0.45
N ARG A 159 10.18 -5.14 -1.39
CA ARG A 159 9.22 -6.22 -1.09
C ARG A 159 9.87 -7.38 -0.32
N HIS A 160 11.11 -7.74 -0.67
CA HIS A 160 11.84 -8.83 -0.03
C HIS A 160 12.43 -8.49 1.36
N LEU A 161 12.53 -7.20 1.69
CA LEU A 161 13.00 -6.69 2.99
C LEU A 161 11.86 -6.25 3.91
N SER A 162 10.62 -6.27 3.42
CA SER A 162 9.44 -5.80 4.14
C SER A 162 8.65 -6.94 4.77
N ARG A 163 8.00 -6.65 5.90
CA ARG A 163 7.04 -7.55 6.54
C ARG A 163 5.61 -7.39 6.00
N LEU A 164 5.32 -6.30 5.28
CA LEU A 164 3.95 -5.95 4.87
C LEU A 164 3.77 -5.81 3.35
N GLN A 165 4.84 -5.55 2.61
CA GLN A 165 4.78 -5.33 1.16
C GLN A 165 4.89 -6.64 0.38
N GLY A 166 4.57 -6.61 -0.92
CA GLY A 166 4.62 -7.79 -1.78
C GLY A 166 3.65 -8.90 -1.34
N GLY A 167 2.40 -8.54 -1.07
CA GLY A 167 1.33 -9.47 -0.70
C GLY A 167 1.36 -9.96 0.75
N GLN A 168 2.39 -9.60 1.53
CA GLN A 168 2.55 -10.07 2.90
C GLN A 168 1.45 -9.59 3.85
N LEU A 169 0.90 -8.39 3.65
CA LEU A 169 -0.23 -7.90 4.47
C LEU A 169 -1.48 -8.77 4.25
N ALA A 170 -1.76 -9.17 3.01
CA ALA A 170 -2.88 -10.06 2.70
C ALA A 170 -2.68 -11.46 3.30
N LEU A 171 -1.46 -12.02 3.21
CA LEU A 171 -1.13 -13.31 3.82
C LEU A 171 -1.22 -13.31 5.35
N MET A 172 -1.03 -12.15 5.97
CA MET A 172 -1.14 -11.99 7.42
C MET A 172 -2.60 -12.07 7.92
N SER A 173 -3.57 -11.77 7.04
CA SER A 173 -4.99 -11.80 7.38
C SER A 173 -5.61 -13.17 7.17
N LYS A 174 -6.46 -13.60 8.11
CA LYS A 174 -7.35 -14.76 7.96
C LYS A 174 -8.75 -14.36 7.45
N ALA A 175 -9.06 -13.07 7.48
CA ALA A 175 -10.31 -12.52 6.96
C ALA A 175 -10.20 -12.28 5.45
N PRO A 176 -11.31 -12.26 4.70
CA PRO A 176 -11.33 -11.75 3.33
C PRO A 176 -10.71 -10.34 3.25
N VAL A 177 -9.93 -10.09 2.21
CA VAL A 177 -9.23 -8.82 1.98
C VAL A 177 -9.81 -8.11 0.76
N ARG A 178 -10.22 -6.86 0.94
CA ARG A 178 -10.57 -5.94 -0.14
C ARG A 178 -9.58 -4.79 -0.14
N THR A 179 -8.82 -4.64 -1.21
CA THR A 179 -7.90 -3.51 -1.39
C THR A 179 -8.51 -2.51 -2.35
N LEU A 180 -8.58 -1.25 -1.95
CA LEU A 180 -8.97 -0.13 -2.79
C LEU A 180 -7.74 0.71 -3.10
N VAL A 181 -7.49 0.97 -4.37
CA VAL A 181 -6.25 1.60 -4.84
C VAL A 181 -6.54 2.88 -5.62
N ILE A 182 -5.78 3.94 -5.34
CA ILE A 182 -5.67 5.12 -6.19
C ILE A 182 -4.24 5.17 -6.72
N SER A 183 -4.09 5.03 -8.04
CA SER A 183 -2.79 4.97 -8.71
C SER A 183 -2.25 6.34 -9.05
N ASP A 184 -1.02 6.64 -8.61
CA ASP A 184 -0.15 7.69 -9.17
C ASP A 184 1.05 7.10 -9.94
N VAL A 185 0.99 5.81 -10.29
CA VAL A 185 2.08 5.07 -10.94
C VAL A 185 1.75 4.84 -12.42
N VAL A 186 2.70 5.14 -13.31
CA VAL A 186 2.57 4.87 -14.75
C VAL A 186 2.40 3.37 -14.99
N GLY A 187 1.35 3.00 -15.72
CA GLY A 187 1.04 1.60 -16.04
C GLY A 187 0.10 0.90 -15.04
N ASP A 188 -0.28 1.59 -13.95
CA ASP A 188 -1.34 1.22 -13.00
C ASP A 188 -1.25 -0.23 -12.45
N GLN A 189 -0.04 -0.78 -12.36
CA GLN A 189 0.20 -2.10 -11.78
C GLN A 189 0.03 -2.03 -10.26
N ALA A 190 -0.95 -2.76 -9.73
CA ALA A 190 -1.26 -2.74 -8.30
C ALA A 190 -0.06 -3.13 -7.41
N CYS A 191 0.76 -4.09 -7.87
CA CYS A 191 1.94 -4.55 -7.13
C CYS A 191 3.06 -3.49 -7.00
N ASP A 192 3.01 -2.41 -7.80
CA ASP A 192 3.95 -1.30 -7.71
C ASP A 192 3.44 -0.17 -6.81
N ILE A 193 2.13 -0.05 -6.63
CA ILE A 193 1.52 1.00 -5.81
C ILE A 193 1.65 0.62 -4.34
N ALA A 194 2.32 1.49 -3.58
CA ALA A 194 2.76 1.19 -2.21
C ALA A 194 3.58 -0.10 -2.07
N SER A 195 4.18 -0.57 -3.16
CA SER A 195 4.87 -1.88 -3.25
C SER A 195 3.93 -3.07 -2.97
N GLY A 196 2.65 -2.94 -3.32
CA GLY A 196 1.69 -4.04 -3.41
C GLY A 196 1.50 -4.82 -2.11
N PRO A 197 1.07 -4.22 -1.00
CA PRO A 197 0.96 -4.93 0.28
C PRO A 197 -0.01 -6.13 0.25
N CYS A 198 -0.98 -6.12 -0.66
CA CYS A 198 -1.99 -7.18 -0.80
C CYS A 198 -1.96 -7.87 -2.17
N ASP A 199 -1.00 -7.54 -3.01
CA ASP A 199 -0.91 -8.02 -4.38
C ASP A 199 0.28 -8.97 -4.53
N PRO A 200 0.18 -9.98 -5.43
CA PRO A 200 1.28 -10.90 -5.66
C PRO A 200 2.52 -10.18 -6.19
N ASP A 201 3.68 -10.64 -5.75
CA ASP A 201 4.98 -10.15 -6.20
C ASP A 201 5.57 -11.12 -7.22
N PRO A 202 5.71 -10.73 -8.51
CA PRO A 202 6.31 -11.59 -9.53
C PRO A 202 7.83 -11.76 -9.37
N SER A 203 8.49 -10.89 -8.61
CA SER A 203 9.94 -10.93 -8.40
C SER A 203 10.34 -11.86 -7.25
N SER A 204 11.62 -12.24 -7.21
CA SER A 204 12.19 -13.18 -6.25
C SER A 204 13.33 -12.60 -5.43
N PHE A 205 13.77 -13.33 -4.40
CA PHE A 205 15.00 -13.04 -3.66
C PHE A 205 16.22 -12.98 -4.57
N GLU A 206 16.27 -13.79 -5.63
CA GLU A 206 17.34 -13.74 -6.63
C GLU A 206 17.32 -12.42 -7.41
N ASP A 207 16.13 -11.96 -7.83
CA ASP A 207 15.97 -10.67 -8.48
C ASP A 207 16.41 -9.53 -7.56
N ALA A 208 16.04 -9.58 -6.28
CA ALA A 208 16.47 -8.59 -5.30
C ALA A 208 18.00 -8.52 -5.17
N ARG A 209 18.68 -9.68 -5.12
CA ARG A 209 20.16 -9.71 -5.11
C ARG A 209 20.76 -9.20 -6.41
N ALA A 210 20.18 -9.57 -7.56
CA ALA A 210 20.62 -9.12 -8.87
C ALA A 210 20.50 -7.60 -9.01
N VAL A 211 19.42 -7.01 -8.48
CA VAL A 211 19.24 -5.55 -8.41
C VAL A 211 20.35 -4.91 -7.56
N LEU A 212 20.60 -5.39 -6.35
CA LEU A 212 21.66 -4.82 -5.50
C LEU A 212 23.03 -4.87 -6.16
N ALA A 213 23.36 -5.99 -6.82
CA ALA A 213 24.60 -6.14 -7.57
C ALA A 213 24.66 -5.20 -8.78
N ARG A 214 23.58 -5.10 -9.56
CA ARG A 214 23.50 -4.24 -10.75
C ARG A 214 23.75 -2.77 -10.43
N TRP A 215 23.32 -2.32 -9.24
CA TRP A 215 23.46 -0.93 -8.80
C TRP A 215 24.64 -0.70 -7.85
N ASN A 216 25.53 -1.68 -7.70
CA ASN A 216 26.69 -1.63 -6.79
C ASN A 216 26.31 -1.20 -5.36
N VAL A 217 25.19 -1.71 -4.86
CA VAL A 217 24.75 -1.47 -3.49
C VAL A 217 25.43 -2.48 -2.59
N GLU A 218 26.06 -2.00 -1.53
CA GLU A 218 26.63 -2.81 -0.46
C GLU A 218 25.61 -2.89 0.69
N PRO A 219 24.74 -3.92 0.73
CA PRO A 219 23.75 -4.03 1.77
C PRO A 219 24.40 -4.28 3.13
N PRO A 220 23.79 -3.81 4.23
CA PRO A 220 24.16 -4.24 5.58
C PRO A 220 24.14 -5.76 5.71
N ARG A 221 24.96 -6.29 6.61
CA ARG A 221 25.15 -7.74 6.80
C ARG A 221 23.83 -8.50 6.96
N ALA A 222 22.92 -7.99 7.80
CA ALA A 222 21.62 -8.63 8.04
C ALA A 222 20.75 -8.72 6.77
N VAL A 223 20.82 -7.70 5.90
CA VAL A 223 20.13 -7.70 4.61
C VAL A 223 20.74 -8.74 3.68
N ALA A 224 22.07 -8.78 3.56
CA ALA A 224 22.77 -9.76 2.74
C ALA A 224 22.44 -11.20 3.17
N GLU A 225 22.51 -11.48 4.47
CA GLU A 225 22.18 -12.79 5.05
C GLU A 225 20.71 -13.17 4.79
N ARG A 226 19.76 -12.24 4.96
CA ARG A 226 18.35 -12.50 4.65
C ARG A 226 18.15 -12.89 3.20
N LEU A 227 18.70 -12.11 2.26
CA LEU A 227 18.54 -12.38 0.84
C LEU A 227 19.18 -13.72 0.45
N GLU A 228 20.33 -14.05 1.03
CA GLU A 228 20.98 -15.35 0.83
C GLU A 228 20.13 -16.52 1.36
N LEU A 229 19.56 -16.39 2.57
CA LEU A 229 18.66 -17.38 3.14
C LEU A 229 17.38 -17.54 2.30
N GLY A 230 16.87 -16.45 1.75
CA GLY A 230 15.75 -16.45 0.80
C GLY A 230 16.07 -17.25 -0.47
N CYS A 231 17.21 -16.99 -1.12
CA CYS A 231 17.66 -17.75 -2.29
C CYS A 231 17.87 -19.24 -1.99
N LYS A 232 18.27 -19.60 -0.76
CA LYS A 232 18.40 -20.99 -0.32
C LYS A 232 17.07 -21.65 0.07
N GLY A 233 15.96 -20.93 0.03
CA GLY A 233 14.63 -21.40 0.43
C GLY A 233 14.44 -21.55 1.95
N ALA A 234 15.37 -21.05 2.76
CA ALA A 234 15.26 -21.08 4.23
C ALA A 234 14.26 -20.03 4.75
N ILE A 235 13.99 -18.99 3.96
CA ILE A 235 12.93 -18.01 4.18
C ILE A 235 11.95 -18.15 3.01
N ALA A 236 10.65 -18.22 3.32
CA ALA A 236 9.63 -18.29 2.29
C ALA A 236 9.63 -17.03 1.40
N GLU A 237 9.40 -17.24 0.12
CA GLU A 237 9.28 -16.16 -0.86
C GLU A 237 8.01 -15.32 -0.65
N THR A 238 8.00 -14.09 -1.18
CA THR A 238 6.76 -13.31 -1.36
C THR A 238 5.75 -14.11 -2.21
N PRO A 239 4.44 -14.03 -1.93
CA PRO A 239 3.42 -14.73 -2.70
C PRO A 239 3.50 -14.36 -4.18
N LYS A 240 3.55 -15.39 -5.03
CA LYS A 240 3.71 -15.25 -6.47
C LYS A 240 2.33 -15.13 -7.15
N PRO A 241 2.27 -14.64 -8.41
CA PRO A 241 1.02 -14.67 -9.17
C PRO A 241 0.43 -16.09 -9.20
N GLY A 242 -0.84 -16.23 -8.83
CA GLY A 242 -1.53 -17.53 -8.73
C GLY A 242 -1.35 -18.26 -7.40
N ASP A 243 -0.69 -17.68 -6.39
CA ASP A 243 -0.57 -18.28 -5.06
C ASP A 243 -1.96 -18.46 -4.42
N PRO A 244 -2.37 -19.70 -4.07
CA PRO A 244 -3.70 -19.96 -3.53
C PRO A 244 -3.94 -19.28 -2.17
N ARG A 245 -2.87 -18.91 -1.46
CA ARG A 245 -2.96 -18.18 -0.20
C ARG A 245 -3.41 -16.74 -0.39
N LEU A 246 -3.51 -16.23 -1.62
CA LEU A 246 -4.10 -14.93 -1.94
C LEU A 246 -5.53 -15.02 -2.48
N ALA A 247 -6.13 -16.23 -2.54
CA ALA A 247 -7.47 -16.41 -3.09
C ALA A 247 -8.57 -15.63 -2.34
N HIS A 248 -8.32 -15.27 -1.07
CA HIS A 248 -9.22 -14.45 -0.25
C HIS A 248 -8.99 -12.94 -0.40
N ALA A 249 -8.02 -12.52 -1.22
CA ALA A 249 -7.66 -11.13 -1.44
C ALA A 249 -8.09 -10.64 -2.83
N THR A 250 -8.73 -9.47 -2.85
CA THR A 250 -9.19 -8.82 -4.10
C THR A 250 -8.76 -7.37 -4.11
N THR A 251 -8.27 -6.90 -5.25
CA THR A 251 -7.85 -5.51 -5.46
C THR A 251 -8.77 -4.83 -6.47
N LEU A 252 -9.20 -3.61 -6.15
CA LEU A 252 -9.98 -2.75 -7.02
C LEU A 252 -9.25 -1.41 -7.19
N MET A 253 -8.97 -1.07 -8.44
CA MET A 253 -8.47 0.26 -8.81
C MET A 253 -9.65 1.24 -8.85
N LEU A 254 -9.67 2.21 -7.94
CA LEU A 254 -10.71 3.24 -7.88
C LEU A 254 -10.46 4.37 -8.87
N ALA A 255 -9.20 4.79 -8.99
CA ALA A 255 -8.83 5.91 -9.84
C ALA A 255 -7.41 5.75 -10.39
N THR A 256 -7.21 6.22 -11.62
CA THR A 256 -5.92 6.29 -12.30
C THR A 256 -5.78 7.65 -12.99
N ALA A 257 -4.55 8.07 -13.26
CA ALA A 257 -4.30 9.30 -14.01
C ALA A 257 -4.96 9.27 -15.39
N LYS A 258 -5.01 8.10 -16.04
CA LYS A 258 -5.68 7.92 -17.33
C LYS A 258 -7.19 8.12 -17.22
N ALA A 259 -7.84 7.51 -16.22
CA ALA A 259 -9.28 7.66 -16.02
C ALA A 259 -9.68 9.13 -15.78
N SER A 260 -8.87 9.88 -15.00
CA SER A 260 -9.07 11.32 -14.83
C SER A 260 -8.96 12.09 -16.15
N LEU A 261 -7.99 11.75 -17.00
CA LEU A 261 -7.85 12.38 -18.32
C LEU A 261 -9.04 12.05 -19.23
N ASP A 262 -9.49 10.79 -19.22
CA ASP A 262 -10.63 10.34 -20.01
C ASP A 262 -11.92 11.08 -19.61
N GLU A 263 -12.15 11.35 -18.31
CA GLU A 263 -13.28 12.18 -17.87
C GLU A 263 -13.17 13.64 -18.31
N ALA A 264 -11.97 14.22 -18.26
CA ALA A 264 -11.75 15.57 -18.77
C ALA A 264 -12.05 15.69 -20.26
N CYS A 265 -11.72 14.67 -21.05
CA CYS A 265 -11.99 14.63 -22.49
C CYS A 265 -13.47 14.50 -22.85
N ARG A 266 -14.36 14.20 -21.89
CA ARG A 266 -15.82 14.10 -22.13
C ARG A 266 -16.56 15.42 -21.98
N ILE A 267 -15.90 16.45 -21.45
CA ILE A 267 -16.43 17.81 -21.37
C ILE A 267 -16.35 18.48 -22.74
#